data_AF-A0A0D2ZX36-F1
#
_entry.id   AF-A0A0D2ZX36-F1
#
_cell.length_a   1.000
_cell.length_b   1.000
_cell.length_c   1.000
_cell.angle_alpha   90.00
_cell.angle_beta   90.00
_cell.angle_gamma   90.00
#
_symmetry.space_group_name_H-M   'P 1'
#
loop_
_entity.id
_entity.type
_entity.pdbx_description
1 polymer ?
#
loop_
_entity_poly.entity_id
_entity_poly.type
_entity_poly.pdbx_seq_one_letter_code
_entity_poly.pdbx_strand_id
1 'polypeptide(L)' 'MGQDYSYSQPSSSSNSLDMTSLLEAEAQLYTDAEPDQFAPQPEADDGIPRTCYCGAQPAVGISYTPKDPYR' A
#
# COMPACT_ATOMS: atom_id res chain seq x y z
N MET A 1 -8.38 11.18 36.56
CA MET A 1 -7.48 12.34 36.37
C MET A 1 -6.77 12.13 35.05
N GLY A 2 -7.36 12.62 33.95
CA GLY A 2 -6.76 12.51 32.61
C GLY A 2 -6.02 13.79 32.30
N GLN A 3 -4.75 13.70 31.98
CA GLN A 3 -3.95 14.88 31.64
C GLN A 3 -4.38 15.40 30.27
N ASP A 4 -4.71 16.68 30.18
CA ASP A 4 -4.97 17.36 28.91
C ASP A 4 -3.63 17.62 28.23
N TYR A 5 -3.24 16.73 27.32
CA TYR A 5 -2.03 16.89 26.51
C TYR A 5 -2.25 17.99 25.47
N SER A 6 -1.81 19.21 25.79
CA SER A 6 -1.78 20.33 24.84
C SER A 6 -0.43 20.38 24.14
N TYR A 7 -0.41 20.01 22.86
CA TYR A 7 0.77 20.16 22.00
C TYR A 7 0.68 21.48 21.23
N SER A 8 1.56 22.43 21.52
CA SER A 8 1.69 23.65 20.72
C SER A 8 2.71 23.40 19.61
N GLN A 9 2.23 23.22 18.38
CA GLN A 9 3.11 23.19 17.21
C GLN A 9 3.88 24.51 17.13
N PRO A 10 5.23 24.47 17.02
CA PRO A 10 5.98 25.68 16.71
C PRO A 10 5.54 26.17 15.34
N SER A 11 5.25 27.47 15.22
CA SER A 11 4.90 28.07 13.94
C SER A 11 6.10 27.92 12.99
N SER A 12 5.89 27.18 11.90
CA SER A 12 6.85 26.98 10.81
C SER A 12 7.13 28.29 10.07
N SER A 13 7.83 29.23 10.72
CA SER A 13 8.13 30.54 10.13
C SER A 13 9.60 30.92 10.18
N SER A 14 10.47 30.15 10.86
CA SER A 14 11.89 30.55 10.98
C SER A 14 12.78 30.00 9.87
N ASN A 15 12.36 28.95 9.16
CA ASN A 15 13.02 28.41 7.97
C ASN A 15 11.93 28.06 6.95
N SER A 16 11.25 29.06 6.39
CA SER A 16 10.39 28.83 5.22
C SER A 16 11.32 28.48 4.06
N LEU A 17 11.71 27.20 3.98
CA LEU A 17 12.30 26.66 2.78
C LEU A 17 11.37 27.04 1.64
N ASP A 18 11.91 27.69 0.63
CA ASP A 18 11.12 28.05 -0.54
C ASP A 18 10.74 26.76 -1.25
N MET A 19 9.55 26.24 -0.94
CA MET A 19 9.09 24.95 -1.44
C MET A 19 9.09 24.95 -2.96
N THR A 20 8.80 26.09 -3.60
CA THR A 20 8.85 26.22 -5.06
C THR A 20 10.25 25.98 -5.62
N SER A 21 11.30 26.53 -5.00
CA SER A 21 12.68 26.27 -5.43
C SER A 21 13.10 24.81 -5.26
N LEU A 22 12.62 24.12 -4.22
CA LEU A 22 12.86 22.69 -4.03
C LEU A 22 12.17 21.84 -5.10
N LEU A 23 10.89 22.11 -5.38
CA LEU A 23 10.14 21.41 -6.43
C LEU A 23 10.74 21.65 -7.82
N GLU A 24 11.22 22.86 -8.10
CA GLU A 24 11.86 23.19 -9.39
C GLU A 24 13.19 22.45 -9.57
N ALA A 25 14.00 22.33 -8.51
CA ALA A 25 15.24 21.57 -8.54
C ALA A 25 14.99 20.06 -8.78
N GLU A 26 13.95 19.48 -8.17
CA GLU A 26 13.56 18.09 -8.46
C GLU A 26 13.08 17.93 -9.90
N ALA A 27 12.24 18.84 -10.39
CA ALA A 27 11.75 18.79 -11.76
C ALA A 27 12.88 18.79 -12.80
N GLN A 28 13.93 19.60 -12.60
CA GLN A 28 15.12 19.65 -13.46
C GLN A 28 15.90 18.33 -13.50
N LEU A 29 15.83 17.49 -12.46
CA LEU A 29 16.47 16.17 -12.47
C LEU A 29 15.67 15.15 -13.27
N TYR A 30 14.35 15.34 -13.37
CA TYR A 30 13.44 14.45 -14.11
C TYR A 30 13.17 14.90 -15.54
N THR A 31 13.67 16.05 -16.01
CA THR A 31 13.43 16.53 -17.39
C THR A 31 14.10 15.68 -18.47
N ASP A 32 15.26 15.08 -18.17
CA ASP A 32 16.01 14.24 -19.10
C ASP A 32 15.79 12.73 -18.88
N ALA A 33 14.85 12.37 -17.99
CA ALA A 33 14.48 10.99 -17.76
C ALA A 33 13.57 10.50 -18.90
N GLU A 34 14.06 9.55 -19.70
CA GLU A 34 13.21 8.82 -20.64
C GLU A 34 12.05 8.17 -19.88
N PRO A 35 10.82 8.16 -20.44
CA PRO A 35 9.69 7.52 -19.79
C PRO A 35 10.00 6.03 -19.64
N ASP A 36 10.27 5.61 -18.40
CA ASP A 36 10.48 4.20 -18.06
C ASP A 36 9.14 3.47 -18.20
N GLN A 37 8.85 3.03 -19.42
CA GLN A 37 7.69 2.18 -19.70
C GLN A 37 8.00 0.80 -19.14
N PHE A 38 7.71 0.63 -17.85
CA PHE A 38 7.70 -0.70 -17.25
C PHE A 38 6.75 -1.58 -18.04
N ALA A 39 7.28 -2.66 -18.61
CA ALA A 39 6.46 -3.68 -19.21
C ALA A 39 5.42 -4.13 -18.17
N PRO A 40 4.15 -4.34 -18.57
CA PRO A 40 3.16 -4.88 -17.66
C PRO A 40 3.71 -6.17 -17.06
N GLN A 41 3.76 -6.24 -15.73
CA GLN A 41 4.18 -7.46 -15.06
C GLN A 41 3.27 -8.59 -15.55
N PRO A 42 3.82 -9.79 -15.84
CA PRO A 42 2.98 -10.92 -16.16
C PRO A 42 1.99 -11.12 -15.01
N GLU A 43 0.73 -11.42 -15.33
CA GLU A 43 -0.24 -11.80 -14.31
C GLU A 43 0.36 -12.96 -13.51
N ALA A 44 0.74 -12.68 -12.26
CA ALA A 44 1.20 -13.70 -11.35
C ALA A 44 -0.02 -14.54 -10.98
N ASP A 45 -0.29 -15.59 -11.77
CA ASP A 45 -1.12 -16.69 -11.32
C ASP A 45 -0.29 -17.48 -10.33
N ASP A 46 -0.17 -16.95 -9.10
CA ASP A 46 0.23 -17.72 -7.92
C ASP A 46 -0.89 -18.73 -7.55
N GLY A 47 -1.53 -19.31 -8.57
CA GLY A 47 -2.86 -19.88 -8.58
C GLY A 47 -3.09 -20.82 -7.41
N ILE A 48 -4.36 -20.91 -6.98
CA ILE A 48 -4.78 -21.81 -5.90
C ILE A 48 -4.09 -23.17 -6.12
N PRO A 49 -3.30 -23.66 -5.15
CA PRO A 49 -2.45 -24.81 -5.34
C PRO A 49 -3.27 -25.96 -5.91
N ARG A 50 -2.93 -26.38 -7.13
CA ARG A 50 -3.65 -27.40 -7.90
C ARG A 50 -3.45 -28.80 -7.32
N THR A 51 -2.58 -28.93 -6.33
CA THR A 51 -2.25 -30.15 -5.61
C THR A 51 -2.20 -29.86 -4.11
N CYS A 52 -2.81 -30.71 -3.28
CA CYS A 52 -2.54 -30.61 -1.84
C CYS A 52 -1.09 -31.00 -1.55
N TYR A 53 -0.58 -30.59 -0.38
CA TYR A 53 0.71 -31.05 0.14
C TYR A 53 0.83 -32.59 0.23
N CYS A 54 -0.32 -33.27 0.32
CA CYS A 54 -0.45 -34.72 0.30
C CYS A 54 -0.44 -35.38 -1.09
N GLY A 55 -0.36 -34.61 -2.19
CA GLY A 55 -0.41 -35.12 -3.57
C GLY A 55 -1.80 -35.44 -4.12
N ALA A 56 -2.86 -35.37 -3.31
CA ALA A 56 -4.25 -35.50 -3.75
C ALA A 56 -4.78 -34.22 -4.44
N GLN A 57 -5.83 -34.39 -5.24
CA GLN A 57 -6.55 -33.28 -5.86
C GLN A 57 -7.22 -32.42 -4.77
N PRO A 58 -7.10 -31.08 -4.80
CA PRO A 58 -7.69 -30.21 -3.80
C PRO A 58 -9.22 -30.33 -3.84
N ALA A 59 -9.80 -30.71 -2.71
CA ALA A 59 -11.24 -30.70 -2.53
C ALA A 59 -11.70 -29.26 -2.31
N VAL A 60 -12.40 -28.68 -3.29
CA VAL A 60 -13.05 -27.37 -3.14
C VAL A 60 -14.23 -27.55 -2.18
N GLY A 61 -14.04 -27.16 -0.92
CA GLY A 61 -15.09 -27.16 0.09
C GLY A 61 -15.81 -25.80 0.13
N ILE A 62 -17.12 -25.83 0.36
CA ILE A 62 -17.92 -24.65 0.71
C ILE A 62 -18.15 -24.72 2.21
N SER A 63 -17.64 -23.76 2.99
CA SER A 63 -18.00 -23.63 4.40
C SER A 63 -19.29 -22.80 4.50
N TYR A 64 -20.32 -23.39 5.10
CA TYR A 64 -21.52 -22.67 5.49
C TYR A 64 -21.45 -22.41 6.99
N THR A 65 -21.29 -21.15 7.38
CA THR A 65 -21.49 -20.72 8.77
C THR A 65 -22.87 -20.10 8.88
N PRO A 66 -23.83 -20.74 9.59
CA PRO A 66 -25.11 -20.12 9.87
C PRO A 66 -24.86 -18.80 10.57
N LYS A 67 -25.43 -17.70 10.06
CA LYS A 67 -25.30 -16.39 10.71
C LYS A 67 -26.03 -16.31 12.07
N ASP A 68 -26.88 -17.29 12.37
CA ASP A 68 -27.57 -17.45 13.64
C ASP A 68 -27.58 -18.93 14.07
N PRO A 69 -26.86 -19.32 15.13
CA PRO A 69 -26.94 -20.69 15.67
C PRO A 69 -28.24 -20.99 16.45
N TYR A 70 -29.13 -20.00 16.66
CA TYR A 70 -30.30 -20.11 17.52
C TYR A 70 -31.62 -19.57 16.94
N ARG A 71 -31.80 -19.55 15.60
CA ARG A 71 -33.10 -19.24 14.97
C ARG A 71 -33.66 -20.43 14.21
#